data_AF-A0A659ULB1-F1
#
_entry.id   AF-A0A659ULB1-F1
#
_cell.length_a   1.000
_cell.length_b   1.000
_cell.length_c   1.000
_cell.angle_alpha   90.00
_cell.angle_beta   90.00
_cell.angle_gamma   90.00
#
_symmetry.space_group_name_H-M   'P 1'
#
loop_
_entity.id
_entity.type
_entity.pdbx_description
1 polymer ?
#
loop_
_entity_poly.entity_id
_entity_poly.type
_entity_poly.pdbx_seq_one_letter_code
_entity_poly.pdbx_strand_id
1 'polypeptide(L)'
;VDWDRTMAFRHHLWRLGFRIAEAMDTSQRGMGFDWRSARELIRRSIAEARTVADADLASGAGTDHLAPASARTLDDVIAAYEEQFAFIEGQGGKAIMMASRALAAVAKGPDDYALVYDRILGQASGKVILHWLGDMFDPALKGYWGSDDFETALDTVVAIIERHAG
;
A
#
# COMPACT_ATOMS: atom_id res chain seq x y z
N VAL A 1 8.46 19.11 -3.58
CA VAL A 1 9.32 17.98 -4.00
C VAL A 1 10.21 18.46 -5.13
N ASP A 2 11.52 18.24 -5.04
CA ASP A 2 12.44 18.43 -6.17
C ASP A 2 12.40 17.16 -7.03
N TRP A 3 11.66 17.18 -8.13
CA TRP A 3 11.39 15.98 -8.92
C TRP A 3 12.63 15.46 -9.65
N ASP A 4 13.49 16.35 -10.13
CA ASP A 4 14.69 15.95 -10.88
C ASP A 4 15.65 15.20 -9.96
N ARG A 5 15.90 15.73 -8.76
CA ARG A 5 16.71 15.02 -7.75
C ARG A 5 16.05 13.73 -7.27
N THR A 6 14.72 13.75 -7.11
CA THR A 6 13.95 12.58 -6.68
C THR A 6 14.10 11.44 -7.68
N MET A 7 13.99 11.70 -8.99
CA MET A 7 14.16 10.70 -10.04
C MET A 7 15.63 10.30 -10.22
N ALA A 8 16.58 11.24 -10.13
CA ALA A 8 18.01 10.95 -10.20
C ALA A 8 18.43 9.90 -9.15
N PHE A 9 17.82 9.93 -7.96
CA PHE A 9 18.05 8.92 -6.92
C PHE A 9 17.47 7.55 -7.28
N ARG A 10 16.28 7.47 -7.90
CA ARG A 10 15.71 6.18 -8.40
C ARG A 10 16.63 5.57 -9.45
N HIS A 11 17.09 6.38 -10.40
CA HIS A 11 18.08 5.99 -11.40
C HIS A 11 19.39 5.50 -10.78
N HIS A 12 19.84 6.12 -9.69
CA HIS A 12 20.99 5.62 -8.94
C HIS A 12 20.77 4.24 -8.35
N LEU A 13 19.60 3.98 -7.74
CA LEU A 13 19.26 2.67 -7.19
C LEU A 13 19.16 1.59 -8.29
N TRP A 14 18.54 1.89 -9.43
CA TRP A 14 18.48 0.95 -10.56
C TRP A 14 19.87 0.64 -11.13
N ARG A 15 20.78 1.61 -11.21
CA ARG A 15 22.17 1.36 -11.63
C ARG A 15 22.93 0.41 -10.69
N LEU A 16 22.50 0.33 -9.43
CA LEU A 16 23.06 -0.61 -8.44
C LEU A 16 22.34 -1.97 -8.44
N GLY A 17 21.35 -2.17 -9.32
CA GLY A 17 20.58 -3.40 -9.42
C GLY A 17 19.46 -3.56 -8.38
N PHE A 18 19.14 -2.50 -7.63
CA PHE A 18 18.02 -2.55 -6.69
C PHE A 18 16.67 -2.42 -7.39
N ARG A 19 15.67 -3.12 -6.85
CA ARG A 19 14.25 -2.86 -7.13
C ARG A 19 13.71 -1.87 -6.12
N ILE A 20 12.73 -1.07 -6.52
CA ILE A 20 12.26 0.05 -5.71
C ILE A 20 10.86 -0.22 -5.14
N ALA A 21 10.70 0.00 -3.83
CA ALA A 21 9.40 0.14 -3.20
C ALA A 21 9.05 1.63 -3.16
N GLU A 22 8.15 2.05 -4.04
CA GLU A 22 7.87 3.46 -4.32
C GLU A 22 6.72 4.00 -3.48
N ALA A 23 6.83 5.26 -3.03
CA ALA A 23 5.81 5.94 -2.24
C ALA A 23 5.36 5.22 -0.96
N MET A 24 6.30 4.51 -0.32
CA MET A 24 6.15 3.83 0.97
C MET A 24 6.48 4.76 2.16
N ASP A 25 6.48 4.24 3.39
CA ASP A 25 6.70 4.99 4.64
C ASP A 25 8.01 5.78 4.66
N THR A 26 9.08 5.27 4.03
CA THR A 26 10.35 5.99 3.89
C THR A 26 10.22 7.28 3.07
N SER A 27 9.22 7.36 2.17
CA SER A 27 8.86 8.60 1.46
C SER A 27 7.99 9.53 2.31
N GLN A 28 7.84 9.26 3.61
CA GLN A 28 6.99 9.97 4.58
C GLN A 28 5.50 9.90 4.23
N ARG A 29 5.07 8.82 3.57
CA ARG A 29 3.67 8.59 3.20
C ARG A 29 2.80 8.50 4.46
N GLY A 30 1.71 9.26 4.49
CA GLY A 30 0.84 9.36 5.68
C GLY A 30 1.44 10.20 6.84
N MET A 31 2.64 10.76 6.69
CA MET A 31 3.38 11.54 7.68
C MET A 31 3.92 12.86 7.07
N GLY A 32 3.12 13.51 6.23
CA GLY A 32 3.45 14.78 5.56
C GLY A 32 3.60 14.68 4.04
N PHE A 33 3.65 13.46 3.48
CA PHE A 33 3.55 13.22 2.04
C PHE A 33 2.17 12.67 1.70
N ASP A 34 1.33 13.52 1.10
CA ASP A 34 -0.07 13.23 0.82
C ASP A 34 -0.27 12.36 -0.44
N TRP A 35 -1.49 11.81 -0.59
CA TRP A 35 -1.83 11.00 -1.76
C TRP A 35 -1.60 11.75 -3.07
N ARG A 36 -1.91 13.05 -3.15
CA ARG A 36 -1.72 13.82 -4.39
C ARG A 36 -0.25 13.83 -4.82
N SER A 37 0.67 14.08 -3.88
CA SER A 37 2.10 14.09 -4.15
C SER A 37 2.63 12.69 -4.46
N ALA A 38 2.13 11.68 -3.76
CA ALA A 38 2.51 10.30 -3.98
C ALA A 38 2.02 9.73 -5.32
N ARG A 39 0.81 10.11 -5.73
CA ARG A 39 0.26 9.80 -7.05
C ARG A 39 1.17 10.32 -8.17
N GLU A 40 1.68 11.54 -8.03
CA GLU A 40 2.62 12.12 -9.00
C GLU A 40 3.99 11.43 -8.95
N LEU A 41 4.49 11.07 -7.77
CA LEU A 41 5.72 10.30 -7.61
C LEU A 41 5.62 8.95 -8.31
N ILE A 42 4.57 8.18 -8.03
CA ILE A 42 4.29 6.87 -8.65
C ILE A 42 4.25 6.99 -10.16
N ARG A 43 3.49 7.97 -10.69
CA ARG A 43 3.37 8.22 -12.12
C ARG A 43 4.73 8.44 -12.77
N ARG A 44 5.57 9.29 -12.16
CA ARG A 44 6.91 9.60 -12.67
C ARG A 44 7.82 8.39 -12.59
N SER A 45 7.88 7.72 -11.44
CA SER A 45 8.76 6.56 -11.25
C SER A 45 8.43 5.42 -12.21
N ILE A 46 7.14 5.13 -12.45
CA ILE A 46 6.73 4.11 -13.42
C ILE A 46 7.12 4.54 -14.85
N ALA A 47 6.93 5.81 -15.21
CA ALA A 47 7.32 6.31 -16.53
C ALA A 47 8.84 6.22 -16.75
N GLU A 48 9.65 6.60 -15.75
CA GLU A 48 11.11 6.54 -15.80
C GLU A 48 11.62 5.10 -15.85
N ALA A 49 11.04 4.18 -15.06
CA ALA A 49 11.47 2.78 -15.02
C ALA A 49 11.35 2.10 -16.39
N ARG A 50 10.35 2.45 -17.19
CA ARG A 50 10.19 1.93 -18.57
C ARG A 50 11.33 2.32 -19.51
N THR A 51 12.11 3.34 -19.17
CA THR A 51 13.25 3.80 -19.97
C THR A 51 14.58 3.13 -19.58
N VAL A 52 14.60 2.38 -18.48
CA VAL A 52 15.81 1.78 -17.91
C VAL A 52 15.71 0.27 -18.02
N ALA A 53 16.70 -0.35 -18.66
CA ALA A 53 16.75 -1.81 -18.76
C ALA A 53 16.81 -2.44 -17.36
N ASP A 54 16.03 -3.51 -17.15
CA ASP A 54 15.91 -4.26 -15.89
C ASP A 54 15.42 -3.46 -14.66
N ALA A 55 15.00 -2.20 -14.85
CA ALA A 55 14.40 -1.44 -13.77
C ALA A 55 13.07 -2.06 -13.35
N ASP A 56 12.89 -2.17 -12.03
CA ASP A 56 11.67 -2.71 -11.46
C ASP A 56 11.25 -1.93 -10.22
N LEU A 57 9.94 -1.82 -10.02
CA LEU A 57 9.35 -1.20 -8.85
C LEU A 57 7.96 -1.76 -8.54
N ALA A 58 7.56 -1.60 -7.28
CA ALA A 58 6.18 -1.73 -6.83
C ALA A 58 5.83 -0.50 -5.98
N SER A 59 4.57 -0.06 -6.04
CA SER A 59 4.11 1.21 -5.47
C SER A 59 3.13 1.00 -4.32
N GLY A 60 3.29 1.78 -3.26
CA GLY A 60 2.39 1.77 -2.11
C GLY A 60 0.97 2.22 -2.47
N ALA A 61 0.01 1.34 -2.22
CA ALA A 61 -1.42 1.56 -2.32
C ALA A 61 -2.04 1.45 -0.91
N GLY A 62 -2.63 2.54 -0.42
CA GLY A 62 -3.25 2.58 0.91
C GLY A 62 -4.60 3.28 0.87
N THR A 63 -4.98 3.88 2.00
CA THR A 63 -6.21 4.66 2.15
C THR A 63 -5.95 6.04 2.76
N ASP A 64 -4.73 6.57 2.62
CA ASP A 64 -4.26 7.77 3.30
C ASP A 64 -4.94 9.08 2.85
N HIS A 65 -5.68 9.07 1.75
CA HIS A 65 -6.58 10.17 1.37
C HIS A 65 -7.92 10.14 2.11
N LEU A 66 -8.28 9.01 2.72
CA LEU A 66 -9.46 8.86 3.57
C LEU A 66 -9.05 9.10 5.03
N ALA A 67 -9.49 10.21 5.61
CA ALA A 67 -9.26 10.47 7.02
C ALA A 67 -9.95 9.38 7.88
N PRO A 68 -9.29 8.81 8.91
CA PRO A 68 -9.89 7.74 9.71
C PRO A 68 -11.24 8.12 10.34
N ALA A 69 -11.40 9.36 10.78
CA ALA A 69 -12.66 9.86 11.34
C ALA A 69 -13.79 9.98 10.30
N SER A 70 -13.46 9.94 9.01
CA SER A 70 -14.42 9.98 7.90
C SER A 70 -14.79 8.59 7.39
N ALA A 71 -14.03 7.54 7.75
CA ALA A 71 -14.40 6.16 7.44
C ALA A 71 -15.54 5.73 8.36
N ARG A 72 -16.71 5.41 7.79
CA ARG A 72 -17.91 5.01 8.55
C ARG A 72 -18.26 3.55 8.35
N THR A 73 -17.81 2.98 7.24
CA THR A 73 -18.12 1.62 6.80
C THR A 73 -16.87 0.96 6.19
N LEU A 74 -16.90 -0.37 6.05
CA LEU A 74 -15.86 -1.09 5.30
C LEU A 74 -15.87 -0.70 3.82
N ASP A 75 -17.03 -0.35 3.27
CA ASP A 75 -17.15 0.08 1.86
C ASP A 75 -16.40 1.39 1.60
N ASP A 76 -16.36 2.32 2.56
CA ASP A 76 -15.55 3.54 2.45
C ASP A 76 -14.05 3.20 2.31
N VAL A 77 -13.58 2.21 3.07
CA VAL A 77 -12.19 1.75 3.07
C VAL A 77 -11.88 1.01 1.77
N ILE A 78 -12.79 0.14 1.31
CA ILE A 78 -12.67 -0.57 0.04
C ILE A 78 -12.56 0.44 -1.10
N ALA A 79 -13.48 1.41 -1.19
CA ALA A 79 -13.45 2.43 -2.22
C ALA A 79 -12.12 3.23 -2.22
N ALA A 80 -11.58 3.53 -1.04
CA ALA A 80 -10.28 4.20 -0.92
C ALA A 80 -9.12 3.34 -1.45
N TYR A 81 -9.10 2.03 -1.16
CA TYR A 81 -8.11 1.12 -1.75
C TYR A 81 -8.31 1.01 -3.27
N GLU A 82 -9.54 0.82 -3.74
CA GLU A 82 -9.89 0.72 -5.16
C GLU A 82 -9.36 1.92 -5.95
N GLU A 83 -9.47 3.15 -5.42
CA GLU A 83 -8.92 4.35 -6.07
C GLU A 83 -7.40 4.26 -6.28
N GLN A 84 -6.64 3.90 -5.24
CA GLN A 84 -5.17 3.88 -5.34
C GLN A 84 -4.68 2.71 -6.20
N PHE A 85 -5.29 1.53 -6.04
CA PHE A 85 -5.00 0.36 -6.87
C PHE A 85 -5.28 0.66 -8.34
N ALA A 86 -6.48 1.14 -8.67
CA ALA A 86 -6.85 1.46 -10.05
C ALA A 86 -5.91 2.50 -10.67
N PHE A 87 -5.46 3.49 -9.89
CA PHE A 87 -4.46 4.44 -10.38
C PHE A 87 -3.11 3.77 -10.70
N ILE A 88 -2.56 2.99 -9.76
CA ILE A 88 -1.25 2.33 -9.92
C ILE A 88 -1.29 1.35 -11.09
N GLU A 89 -2.30 0.50 -11.16
CA GLU A 89 -2.47 -0.49 -12.22
C GLU A 89 -2.78 0.16 -13.56
N GLY A 90 -3.53 1.26 -13.58
CA GLY A 90 -3.75 2.07 -14.78
C GLY A 90 -2.47 2.72 -15.32
N GLN A 91 -1.45 2.92 -14.48
CA GLN A 91 -0.09 3.27 -14.91
C GLN A 91 0.74 2.04 -15.32
N GLY A 92 0.21 0.82 -15.25
CA GLY A 92 0.95 -0.43 -15.46
C GLY A 92 1.93 -0.75 -14.34
N GLY A 93 1.69 -0.22 -13.14
CA GLY A 93 2.51 -0.48 -11.95
C GLY A 93 2.04 -1.70 -11.15
N LYS A 94 2.92 -2.22 -10.30
CA LYS A 94 2.62 -3.26 -9.31
C LYS A 94 2.28 -2.64 -7.97
N ALA A 95 1.33 -3.20 -7.24
CA ALA A 95 0.90 -2.66 -5.95
C ALA A 95 1.57 -3.33 -4.75
N ILE A 96 1.92 -2.51 -3.76
CA ILE A 96 2.19 -2.91 -2.38
C ILE A 96 0.98 -2.46 -1.56
N MET A 97 0.18 -3.39 -1.04
CA MET A 97 -0.98 -3.07 -0.21
C MET A 97 -0.52 -2.66 1.18
N MET A 98 -0.53 -1.35 1.42
CA MET A 98 -0.17 -0.75 2.70
C MET A 98 -1.29 -0.94 3.72
N ALA A 99 -0.94 -1.02 5.00
CA ALA A 99 -1.91 -0.96 6.09
C ALA A 99 -2.72 0.35 6.07
N SER A 100 -3.98 0.27 6.51
CA SER A 100 -4.96 1.34 6.45
C SER A 100 -5.36 1.80 7.85
N ARG A 101 -5.00 3.04 8.21
CA ARG A 101 -5.50 3.69 9.45
C ARG A 101 -7.03 3.77 9.50
N ALA A 102 -7.67 3.90 8.33
CA ALA A 102 -9.13 3.92 8.23
C ALA A 102 -9.72 2.54 8.57
N LEU A 103 -9.15 1.46 8.04
CA LEU A 103 -9.56 0.10 8.37
C LEU A 103 -9.37 -0.21 9.85
N ALA A 104 -8.20 0.14 10.40
CA ALA A 104 -7.92 -0.03 11.82
C ALA A 104 -8.96 0.65 12.73
N ALA A 105 -9.53 1.78 12.28
CA ALA A 105 -10.52 2.53 13.04
C ALA A 105 -11.95 1.96 12.95
N VAL A 106 -12.31 1.25 11.87
CA VAL A 106 -13.69 0.79 11.63
C VAL A 106 -13.89 -0.72 11.77
N ALA A 107 -12.83 -1.51 11.63
CA ALA A 107 -12.90 -2.96 11.76
C ALA A 107 -13.23 -3.37 13.20
N LYS A 108 -14.07 -4.40 13.34
CA LYS A 108 -14.51 -4.96 14.63
C LYS A 108 -13.84 -6.28 14.98
N GLY A 109 -13.08 -6.85 14.04
CA GLY A 109 -12.41 -8.13 14.21
C GLY A 109 -11.75 -8.62 12.92
N PRO A 110 -11.12 -9.80 12.95
CA PRO A 110 -10.36 -10.35 11.83
C PRO A 110 -11.20 -10.57 10.55
N ASP A 111 -12.49 -10.88 10.69
CA ASP A 111 -13.39 -11.08 9.55
C ASP A 111 -13.57 -9.82 8.70
N ASP A 112 -13.55 -8.64 9.32
CA ASP A 112 -13.65 -7.36 8.58
C ASP A 112 -12.37 -7.09 7.77
N TYR A 113 -11.20 -7.44 8.32
CA TYR A 113 -9.94 -7.39 7.57
C TYR A 113 -9.97 -8.38 6.40
N ALA A 114 -10.39 -9.62 6.64
CA ALA A 114 -10.52 -10.63 5.61
C ALA A 114 -11.44 -10.15 4.47
N LEU A 115 -12.60 -9.57 4.78
CA LEU A 115 -13.53 -9.05 3.78
C LEU A 115 -12.89 -7.97 2.90
N VAL A 116 -12.24 -6.97 3.52
CA VAL A 116 -11.62 -5.86 2.77
C VAL A 116 -10.46 -6.36 1.92
N TYR A 117 -9.58 -7.20 2.47
CA TYR A 117 -8.44 -7.73 1.73
C TYR A 117 -8.88 -8.69 0.63
N ASP A 118 -9.88 -9.55 0.85
CA ASP A 118 -10.44 -10.44 -0.17
C ASP A 118 -10.99 -9.66 -1.36
N ARG A 119 -11.69 -8.56 -1.08
CA ARG A 119 -12.25 -7.68 -2.11
C ARG A 119 -11.16 -7.07 -2.99
N ILE A 120 -10.10 -6.52 -2.37
CA ILE A 120 -9.04 -5.83 -3.09
C ILE A 120 -8.10 -6.80 -3.82
N LEU A 121 -7.72 -7.92 -3.17
CA LEU A 121 -6.85 -8.92 -3.77
C LEU A 121 -7.54 -9.67 -4.92
N GLY A 122 -8.84 -9.99 -4.77
CA GLY A 122 -9.61 -10.71 -5.80
C GLY A 122 -9.82 -9.93 -7.10
N GLN A 123 -9.59 -8.61 -7.10
CA GLN A 123 -9.69 -7.77 -8.31
C GLN A 123 -8.33 -7.28 -8.83
N ALA A 124 -7.24 -7.52 -8.09
CA ALA A 124 -5.92 -7.05 -8.48
C ALA A 124 -5.50 -7.69 -9.81
N SER A 125 -4.90 -6.89 -10.69
CA SER A 125 -4.47 -7.31 -12.03
C SER A 125 -3.23 -8.22 -12.03
N GLY A 126 -2.58 -8.38 -10.88
CA GLY A 126 -1.40 -9.23 -10.71
C GLY A 126 -1.02 -9.41 -9.25
N LYS A 127 0.19 -9.94 -9.02
CA LYS A 127 0.69 -10.20 -7.66
C LYS A 127 0.81 -8.91 -6.85
N VAL A 128 0.31 -8.97 -5.61
CA VAL A 128 0.34 -7.87 -4.64
C VAL A 128 1.31 -8.22 -3.52
N ILE A 129 2.08 -7.24 -3.05
CA ILE A 129 2.89 -7.38 -1.83
C ILE A 129 2.07 -6.85 -0.66
N LEU A 130 1.82 -7.68 0.35
CA LEU A 130 1.18 -7.20 1.58
C LEU A 130 2.22 -6.54 2.49
N HIS A 131 1.89 -5.36 3.00
CA HIS A 131 2.74 -4.62 3.92
C HIS A 131 2.07 -4.53 5.30
N TRP A 132 2.59 -5.28 6.26
CA TRP A 132 2.20 -5.23 7.66
C TRP A 132 3.15 -4.31 8.44
N LEU A 133 2.69 -3.09 8.74
CA LEU A 133 3.42 -2.11 9.52
C LEU A 133 2.98 -2.18 10.99
N GLY A 134 3.95 -2.31 11.90
CA GLY A 134 3.69 -2.37 13.35
C GLY A 134 3.35 -1.00 13.96
N ASP A 135 2.65 -1.03 15.08
CA ASP A 135 2.19 0.17 15.81
C ASP A 135 3.32 1.01 16.42
N MET A 136 4.51 0.43 16.60
CA MET A 136 5.74 1.17 16.93
C MET A 136 6.14 2.21 15.87
N PHE A 137 5.76 2.00 14.61
CA PHE A 137 5.99 2.96 13.52
C PHE A 137 4.80 3.88 13.31
N ASP A 138 3.58 3.36 13.51
CA ASP A 138 2.34 4.11 13.36
C ASP A 138 1.31 3.70 14.42
N PRO A 139 1.17 4.49 15.51
CA PRO A 139 0.27 4.15 16.60
C PRO A 139 -1.22 4.02 16.20
N ALA A 140 -1.62 4.58 15.05
CA ALA A 140 -2.97 4.42 14.53
C ALA A 140 -3.23 3.04 13.90
N LEU A 141 -2.20 2.18 13.80
CA LEU A 141 -2.30 0.79 13.35
C LEU A 141 -2.29 -0.21 14.50
N LYS A 142 -2.44 0.23 15.75
CA LYS A 142 -2.53 -0.70 16.89
C LYS A 142 -3.68 -1.70 16.69
N GLY A 143 -3.41 -2.98 16.95
CA GLY A 143 -4.38 -4.06 16.80
C GLY A 143 -4.71 -4.40 15.34
N TYR A 144 -3.85 -4.00 14.39
CA TYR A 144 -4.04 -4.34 12.97
C TYR A 144 -4.20 -5.85 12.81
N TRP A 145 -5.10 -6.26 11.92
CA TRP A 145 -5.59 -7.64 11.77
C TRP A 145 -6.58 -8.14 12.84
N GLY A 146 -7.02 -7.27 13.75
CA GLY A 146 -8.10 -7.57 14.68
C GLY A 146 -7.64 -8.19 16.00
N SER A 147 -6.34 -8.15 16.29
CA SER A 147 -5.77 -8.61 17.57
C SER A 147 -4.55 -7.79 17.97
N ASP A 148 -4.36 -7.57 19.27
CA ASP A 148 -3.11 -7.06 19.86
C ASP A 148 -2.07 -8.18 20.06
N ASP A 149 -2.48 -9.45 19.97
CA ASP A 149 -1.59 -10.61 20.04
C ASP A 149 -1.04 -10.97 18.65
N PHE A 150 0.28 -11.06 18.55
CA PHE A 150 0.98 -11.28 17.27
C PHE A 150 0.60 -12.60 16.60
N GLU A 151 0.54 -13.70 17.35
CA GLU A 151 0.24 -15.03 16.78
C GLU A 151 -1.19 -15.07 16.23
N THR A 152 -2.16 -14.53 16.97
CA THR A 152 -3.55 -14.42 16.51
C THR A 152 -3.69 -13.52 15.27
N ALA A 153 -2.96 -12.40 15.23
CA ALA A 153 -2.92 -11.52 14.07
C ALA A 153 -2.26 -12.22 12.85
N LEU A 154 -1.19 -12.98 13.08
CA LEU A 154 -0.48 -13.73 12.06
C LEU A 154 -1.39 -14.77 11.41
N ASP A 155 -2.19 -15.51 12.19
CA ASP A 155 -3.17 -16.47 11.67
C ASP A 155 -4.15 -15.81 10.68
N THR A 156 -4.60 -14.58 10.99
CA THR A 156 -5.50 -13.82 10.11
C THR A 156 -4.83 -13.48 8.78
N VAL A 157 -3.57 -13.01 8.80
CA VAL A 157 -2.83 -12.66 7.59
C VAL A 157 -2.54 -13.88 6.73
N VAL A 158 -2.09 -14.97 7.35
CA VAL A 158 -1.79 -16.23 6.65
C VAL A 158 -3.05 -16.78 5.98
N ALA A 159 -4.18 -16.79 6.68
CA ALA A 159 -5.45 -17.24 6.11
C ALA A 159 -5.92 -16.39 4.92
N ILE A 160 -5.62 -15.08 4.91
CA ILE A 160 -5.85 -14.23 3.73
C ILE A 160 -4.90 -14.63 2.59
N ILE A 161 -3.60 -14.77 2.86
CA ILE A 161 -2.62 -15.14 1.83
C ILE A 161 -2.97 -16.49 1.19
N GLU A 162 -3.35 -17.50 1.98
CA GLU A 162 -3.71 -18.83 1.49
C GLU A 162 -4.94 -18.81 0.56
N ARG A 163 -5.93 -17.94 0.83
CA ARG A 163 -7.09 -17.76 -0.04
C ARG A 163 -6.75 -17.19 -1.42
N HIS A 164 -5.62 -16.48 -1.54
CA HIS A 164 -5.18 -15.79 -2.77
C HIS A 164 -3.84 -16.32 -3.31
N ALA A 165 -3.43 -17.55 -2.93
CA ALA A 165 -2.15 -18.13 -3.34
C ALA A 165 -2.07 -18.57 -4.82
N GLY A 166 -3.17 -18.44 -5.58
CA GLY A 166 -3.33 -18.87 -6.98
C GLY A 166 -2.73 -17.93 -8.02
#